data_AF-A0A6J6QCG2-F1
#
_entry.id   AF-A0A6J6QCG2-F1
#
_cell.length_a   1.000
_cell.length_b   1.000
_cell.length_c   1.000
_cell.angle_alpha   90.00
_cell.angle_beta   90.00
_cell.angle_gamma   90.00
#
_symmetry.space_group_name_H-M   'P 1'
#
loop_
_entity.id
_entity.type
_entity.pdbx_description
1 polymer ?
#
loop_
_entity_poly.entity_id
_entity_poly.type
_entity_poly.pdbx_seq_one_letter_code
_entity_poly.pdbx_strand_id
1 'polypeptide(L)'
;MRQPNSKILNSLQSEKGTVESALVLIPTVLLFLSVIQIAASVLGRGVAVNTLQGDISREALLGSNDLPLSSDMSGTNISRLNLPGGGSIIIGKRKNSVPRLTPLVLTQDSFISTGIAVDENS
;
A
#
# COMPACT_ATOMS: atom_id res chain seq x y z
N MET A 1 -23.14 60.39 -13.65
CA MET A 1 -22.75 59.83 -12.33
C MET A 1 -22.77 58.29 -12.44
N ARG A 2 -21.60 57.65 -12.53
CA ARG A 2 -21.46 56.18 -12.65
C ARG A 2 -21.33 55.58 -11.24
N GLN A 3 -22.17 54.62 -10.88
CA GLN A 3 -21.98 53.78 -9.69
C GLN A 3 -21.39 52.42 -10.09
N PRO A 4 -20.07 52.22 -10.03
CA PRO A 4 -19.44 50.93 -10.29
C PRO A 4 -19.40 49.99 -9.06
N ASN A 5 -19.68 50.49 -7.85
CA ASN A 5 -19.37 49.77 -6.61
C ASN A 5 -20.40 48.68 -6.21
N SER A 6 -21.64 48.74 -6.71
CA SER A 6 -22.69 47.77 -6.34
C SER A 6 -22.49 46.37 -6.94
N LYS A 7 -21.86 46.27 -8.12
CA LYS A 7 -21.57 44.98 -8.76
C LYS A 7 -20.49 44.18 -8.04
N ILE A 8 -19.49 44.86 -7.48
CA ILE A 8 -18.38 44.23 -6.74
C ILE A 8 -18.90 43.70 -5.39
N LEU A 9 -19.73 44.49 -4.70
CA LEU A 9 -20.34 44.08 -3.43
C LEU A 9 -21.28 42.87 -3.60
N ASN A 10 -22.07 42.83 -4.66
CA ASN A 10 -22.93 41.67 -4.95
C ASN A 10 -22.12 40.42 -5.35
N SER A 11 -20.97 40.58 -6.01
CA SER A 11 -20.07 39.46 -6.33
C SER A 11 -19.47 38.84 -5.06
N LEU A 12 -18.99 39.67 -4.14
CA LEU A 12 -18.44 39.23 -2.84
C LEU A 12 -19.51 38.58 -1.94
N GLN A 13 -20.76 39.05 -2.03
CA GLN A 13 -21.88 38.51 -1.26
C GLN A 13 -22.39 37.19 -1.84
N SER A 14 -22.29 36.99 -3.16
CA SER A 14 -22.53 35.70 -3.84
C SER A 14 -21.42 34.69 -3.53
N GLU A 15 -20.18 35.15 -3.35
CA GLU A 15 -19.05 34.28 -2.97
C GLU A 15 -19.14 33.80 -1.52
N LYS A 16 -19.80 34.53 -0.60
CA LYS A 16 -19.92 34.13 0.81
C LYS A 16 -20.49 32.71 1.02
N GLY A 17 -21.53 32.33 0.27
CA GLY A 17 -22.10 30.97 0.36
C GLY A 17 -21.20 29.89 -0.24
N THR A 18 -20.42 30.25 -1.27
CA THR A 18 -19.44 29.36 -1.92
C THR A 18 -18.22 29.15 -1.03
N VAL A 19 -17.73 30.20 -0.36
CA VAL A 19 -16.57 30.08 0.55
C VAL A 19 -16.90 29.33 1.82
N GLU A 20 -18.09 29.49 2.39
CA GLU A 20 -18.53 28.69 3.55
C GLU A 20 -18.64 27.20 3.19
N SER A 21 -19.19 26.89 2.01
CA SER A 21 -19.25 25.51 1.51
C SER A 21 -17.85 24.96 1.23
N ALA A 22 -16.95 25.75 0.64
CA ALA A 22 -15.56 25.34 0.40
C ALA A 22 -14.78 25.13 1.72
N LEU A 23 -15.05 25.94 2.75
CA LEU A 23 -14.40 25.84 4.06
C LEU A 23 -14.73 24.54 4.80
N VAL A 24 -15.86 23.92 4.48
CA VAL A 24 -16.26 22.61 5.01
C VAL A 24 -15.88 21.48 4.06
N LEU A 25 -16.00 21.70 2.76
CA LEU A 25 -15.74 20.69 1.73
C LEU A 25 -14.26 20.33 1.64
N ILE A 26 -13.35 21.32 1.73
CA ILE A 26 -11.91 21.05 1.63
C ILE A 26 -11.44 20.15 2.78
N PRO A 27 -11.70 20.46 4.07
CA PRO A 27 -11.29 19.58 5.17
C PRO A 27 -11.94 18.19 5.12
N THR A 28 -13.20 18.09 4.70
CA THR A 28 -13.89 16.78 4.59
C THR A 28 -13.31 15.91 3.48
N VAL A 29 -12.95 16.48 2.33
CA VAL A 29 -12.26 15.76 1.25
C VAL A 29 -10.86 15.33 1.70
N LEU A 30 -10.12 16.20 2.41
CA LEU A 30 -8.81 15.85 2.97
C LEU A 30 -8.89 14.69 3.96
N LEU A 31 -9.87 14.73 4.87
CA LEU A 31 -10.14 13.63 5.80
C LEU A 31 -10.45 12.34 5.05
N PHE A 32 -11.34 12.39 4.07
CA PHE A 32 -11.74 11.23 3.27
C PHE A 32 -10.56 10.59 2.54
N LEU A 33 -9.75 11.40 1.84
CA LEU A 33 -8.55 10.93 1.15
C LEU A 33 -7.52 10.32 2.12
N SER A 34 -7.42 10.85 3.34
CA SER A 34 -6.51 10.32 4.35
C SER A 34 -6.98 8.95 4.85
N VAL A 35 -8.28 8.78 5.12
CA VAL A 35 -8.86 7.50 5.53
C VAL A 35 -8.67 6.44 4.44
N ILE A 36 -8.93 6.77 3.18
CA ILE A 36 -8.71 5.85 2.05
C ILE A 36 -7.24 5.42 1.95
N GLN A 37 -6.30 6.36 2.07
CA GLN A 37 -4.88 6.05 1.99
C GLN A 37 -4.45 5.08 3.10
N ILE A 38 -4.96 5.25 4.32
CA ILE A 38 -4.68 4.36 5.45
C ILE A 38 -5.28 2.97 5.19
N ALA A 39 -6.56 2.91 4.81
CA ALA A 39 -7.25 1.65 4.54
C ALA A 39 -6.55 0.83 3.44
N ALA A 40 -6.19 1.49 2.33
CA ALA A 40 -5.46 0.86 1.24
C ALA A 40 -4.06 0.38 1.66
N SER A 41 -3.36 1.14 2.50
CA SER A 41 -2.04 0.76 3.03
C SER A 41 -2.12 -0.49 3.90
N VAL A 42 -3.08 -0.54 4.84
CA VAL A 42 -3.26 -1.70 5.73
C VAL A 42 -3.65 -2.95 4.93
N LEU A 43 -4.61 -2.81 4.02
CA LEU A 43 -5.03 -3.93 3.16
C LEU A 43 -3.89 -4.42 2.28
N GLY A 44 -3.15 -3.51 1.63
CA GLY A 44 -2.00 -3.84 0.78
C GLY A 44 -0.90 -4.57 1.55
N ARG A 45 -0.62 -4.17 2.79
CA ARG A 45 0.32 -4.87 3.68
C ARG A 45 -0.14 -6.29 4.00
N GLY A 46 -1.42 -6.47 4.34
CA GLY A 46 -2.00 -7.78 4.63
C GLY A 46 -1.93 -8.72 3.43
N VAL A 47 -2.34 -8.25 2.26
CA VAL A 47 -2.27 -9.03 1.01
C VAL A 47 -0.83 -9.41 0.69
N ALA A 48 0.12 -8.48 0.76
CA ALA A 48 1.52 -8.75 0.43
C ALA A 48 2.17 -9.81 1.35
N VAL A 49 1.89 -9.75 2.66
CA VAL A 49 2.37 -10.77 3.61
C VAL A 49 1.75 -12.13 3.32
N ASN A 50 0.43 -12.17 3.08
CA ASN A 50 -0.27 -13.41 2.79
C ASN A 50 0.21 -14.07 1.49
N THR A 51 0.39 -13.29 0.42
CA THR A 51 0.92 -13.78 -0.85
C THR A 51 2.33 -14.30 -0.68
N LEU A 52 3.23 -13.55 -0.03
CA LEU A 52 4.61 -14.00 0.19
C LEU A 52 4.67 -15.26 1.04
N GLN A 53 3.86 -15.37 2.09
CA GLN A 53 3.82 -16.57 2.92
C GLN A 53 3.30 -17.78 2.14
N GLY A 54 2.31 -17.58 1.26
CA GLY A 54 1.83 -18.61 0.33
C GLY A 54 2.92 -19.07 -0.64
N ASP A 55 3.67 -18.14 -1.22
CA ASP A 55 4.78 -18.43 -2.14
C ASP A 55 5.88 -19.24 -1.43
N ILE A 56 6.31 -18.80 -0.23
CA ILE A 56 7.37 -19.47 0.55
C ILE A 56 6.92 -20.83 1.09
N SER A 57 5.65 -20.97 1.43
CA SER A 57 5.09 -22.27 1.80
C SER A 57 5.07 -23.25 0.62
N ARG A 58 4.75 -22.79 -0.59
CA ARG A 58 4.80 -23.63 -1.79
C ARG A 58 6.23 -24.02 -2.13
N GLU A 59 7.16 -23.09 -1.99
CA GLU A 59 8.60 -23.33 -2.16
C GLU A 59 9.11 -24.45 -1.25
N ALA A 60 8.70 -24.46 0.02
CA ALA A 60 9.08 -25.52 0.96
C ALA A 60 8.42 -26.88 0.69
N LEU A 61 7.23 -26.90 0.08
CA LEU A 61 6.49 -28.16 -0.16
C LEU A 61 6.83 -28.81 -1.51
N LEU A 62 7.02 -28.01 -2.55
CA LEU A 62 7.21 -28.50 -3.93
C LEU A 62 8.68 -28.48 -4.36
N GLY A 63 9.53 -27.72 -3.66
CA GLY A 63 10.91 -27.47 -4.04
C GLY A 63 11.04 -26.56 -5.25
N SER A 64 12.14 -25.81 -5.31
CA SER A 64 12.40 -24.73 -6.29
C SER A 64 12.30 -25.08 -7.79
N ASN A 65 12.19 -26.37 -8.15
CA ASN A 65 12.18 -26.82 -9.55
C ASN A 65 10.78 -27.00 -10.15
N ASP A 66 9.74 -27.09 -9.31
CA ASP A 66 8.36 -27.37 -9.74
C ASP A 66 7.39 -26.18 -9.56
N LEU A 67 7.89 -24.98 -9.19
CA LEU A 67 7.02 -23.80 -9.12
C LEU A 67 6.71 -23.29 -10.53
N PRO A 68 5.42 -23.09 -10.86
CA PRO A 68 5.04 -22.52 -12.14
C PRO A 68 5.60 -21.10 -12.28
N LEU A 69 6.04 -20.74 -13.49
CA LEU A 69 6.58 -19.42 -13.91
C LEU A 69 5.67 -18.21 -13.54
N SER A 70 4.46 -18.47 -13.05
CA SER A 70 3.47 -17.49 -12.58
C SER A 70 3.66 -17.05 -11.13
N SER A 71 4.54 -17.70 -10.34
CA SER A 71 4.90 -17.18 -9.02
C SER A 71 5.70 -15.90 -9.24
N ASP A 72 5.11 -14.76 -8.92
CA ASP A 72 5.71 -13.43 -8.99
C ASP A 72 6.76 -13.27 -7.87
N MET A 73 7.72 -14.19 -7.82
CA MET A 73 8.85 -14.21 -6.91
C MET A 73 9.92 -13.20 -7.32
N SER A 74 9.74 -12.51 -8.44
CA SER A 74 10.61 -11.44 -8.92
C SER A 74 10.78 -10.38 -7.81
N GLY A 75 12.02 -10.17 -7.36
CA GLY A 75 12.33 -9.26 -6.25
C GLY A 75 12.18 -9.86 -4.83
N THR A 76 11.92 -11.16 -4.70
CA THR A 76 11.97 -11.87 -3.43
C THR A 76 13.37 -12.41 -3.19
N ASN A 77 14.00 -12.01 -2.09
CA ASN A 77 15.24 -12.61 -1.64
C ASN A 77 14.91 -13.85 -0.81
N ILE A 78 15.27 -15.03 -1.33
CA ILE A 78 15.06 -16.31 -0.64
C ILE A 78 16.39 -16.75 -0.04
N SER A 79 16.39 -17.01 1.26
CA SER A 79 17.53 -17.55 2.00
C SER A 79 17.14 -18.92 2.56
N ARG A 80 17.99 -19.93 2.39
CA ARG A 80 17.81 -21.26 2.99
C ARG A 80 18.82 -21.47 4.12
N LEU A 81 18.33 -21.95 5.26
CA LEU A 81 19.14 -22.26 6.42
C LEU A 81 18.97 -23.74 6.75
N ASN A 82 20.02 -24.53 6.55
CA ASN A 82 19.99 -25.96 6.84
C ASN A 82 19.88 -26.22 8.34
N LEU A 83 19.03 -27.17 8.72
CA LEU A 83 18.80 -27.55 10.12
C LEU A 83 19.68 -28.74 10.53
N PRO A 84 20.23 -28.75 11.77
CA PRO A 84 20.90 -29.92 12.30
C PRO A 84 19.86 -31.01 12.62
N GLY A 85 19.72 -31.98 11.72
CA GLY A 85 18.71 -33.04 11.83
C GLY A 85 18.02 -33.43 10.52
N GLY A 86 18.35 -32.75 9.42
CA GLY A 86 17.65 -32.90 8.13
C GLY A 86 16.69 -31.73 7.91
N GLY A 87 16.47 -31.37 6.64
CA GLY A 87 15.62 -30.26 6.24
C GLY A 87 16.29 -28.87 6.25
N SER A 88 15.55 -27.87 5.79
CA SER A 88 15.98 -26.48 5.68
C SER A 88 14.85 -25.49 6.03
N ILE A 89 15.19 -24.39 6.68
CA ILE A 89 14.28 -23.24 6.84
C ILE A 89 14.44 -22.35 5.62
N ILE A 90 13.31 -22.03 4.98
CA ILE A 90 13.25 -21.12 3.84
C ILE A 90 12.69 -19.79 4.34
N ILE A 91 13.47 -18.72 4.15
CA ILE A 91 13.12 -17.36 4.53
C ILE A 91 13.02 -16.53 3.26
N GLY A 92 11.81 -16.06 2.94
CA GLY A 92 11.57 -15.11 1.86
C GLY A 92 11.43 -13.70 2.38
N LYS A 93 12.14 -12.75 1.77
CA LYS A 93 11.97 -11.32 2.03
C LYS A 93 11.62 -10.60 0.75
N ARG A 94 10.55 -9.80 0.75
CA ARG A 94 10.14 -8.98 -0.39
C ARG A 94 9.95 -7.54 0.05
N LYS A 95 10.50 -6.60 -0.72
CA LYS A 95 10.24 -5.17 -0.52
C LYS A 95 9.01 -4.80 -1.32
N ASN A 96 7.98 -4.31 -0.63
CA ASN A 96 6.74 -3.87 -1.24
C ASN A 96 6.60 -2.36 -1.08
N SER A 97 5.95 -1.74 -2.05
CA SER A 97 5.65 -0.31 -2.02
C SER A 97 4.16 -0.12 -1.91
N VAL A 98 3.73 0.77 -1.00
CA VAL A 98 2.33 1.12 -0.85
C VAL A 98 1.94 2.09 -1.97
N PRO A 99 0.80 1.89 -2.66
CA PRO A 99 0.36 2.84 -3.68
C PRO A 99 -0.05 4.17 -3.05
N ARG A 100 0.26 5.28 -3.73
CA ARG A 100 -0.18 6.63 -3.35
C ARG A 100 -1.53 6.93 -4.00
N LEU A 101 -2.57 7.03 -3.20
CA LEU A 101 -3.94 7.36 -3.62
C LEU A 101 -4.30 8.83 -3.35
N THR A 102 -3.53 9.51 -2.49
CA THR A 102 -3.76 10.92 -2.15
C THR A 102 -2.57 11.80 -2.50
N PRO A 103 -2.81 13.02 -3.03
CA PRO A 103 -1.75 14.01 -3.23
C PRO A 103 -1.13 14.49 -1.90
N LEU A 104 -1.76 14.22 -0.75
CA LEU A 104 -1.26 14.64 0.58
C LEU A 104 0.01 13.92 1.04
N VAL A 105 0.28 12.73 0.52
CA VAL A 105 1.44 11.92 0.90
C VAL A 105 2.60 12.24 -0.04
N LEU A 106 3.59 13.02 0.39
CA LEU A 106 4.70 13.43 -0.48
C LEU A 106 5.63 12.27 -0.88
N THR A 107 5.77 11.27 -0.02
CA THR A 107 6.71 10.15 -0.18
C THR A 107 5.99 8.82 -0.21
N GLN A 108 6.34 7.95 -1.17
CA GLN A 108 5.81 6.60 -1.23
C GLN A 108 6.38 5.77 -0.06
N ASP A 109 5.47 5.21 0.75
CA ASP A 109 5.84 4.30 1.83
C ASP A 109 6.23 2.93 1.27
N SER A 110 7.26 2.32 1.85
CA SER A 110 7.70 0.97 1.48
C SER A 110 7.98 0.15 2.72
N PHE A 111 7.68 -1.14 2.66
CA PHE A 111 7.84 -2.06 3.76
C PHE A 111 8.41 -3.39 3.28
N ILE A 112 9.02 -4.13 4.21
CA ILE A 112 9.54 -5.47 3.95
C ILE A 112 8.55 -6.47 4.50
N SER A 113 8.02 -7.34 3.66
CA SER A 113 7.32 -8.54 4.10
C SER A 113 8.31 -9.69 4.22
N THR A 114 8.14 -10.51 5.27
CA THR A 114 8.94 -11.73 5.49
C THR A 114 7.99 -12.91 5.57
N GLY A 115 8.27 -13.95 4.79
CA GLY A 115 7.61 -15.26 4.87
C GLY A 115 8.62 -16.32 5.30
N ILE A 116 8.18 -17.28 6.10
CA ILE A 116 9.05 -18.36 6.61
C ILE A 116 8.33 -19.69 6.42
N ALA A 117 9.03 -20.67 5.89
CA ALA A 117 8.57 -22.05 5.82
C ALA A 117 9.68 -23.02 6.20
N VAL A 118 9.31 -24.23 6.59
CA VAL A 118 10.24 -25.32 6.89
C VAL A 118 10.04 -26.38 5.82
N ASP A 119 11.13 -26.74 5.18
CA ASP A 119 11.23 -27.88 4.27
C ASP A 119 11.88 -29.03 5.05
N GLU A 120 11.11 -30.09 5.29
CA GLU A 120 11.56 -31.28 6.00
C GLU A 120 12.03 -32.39 5.04
N ASN A 121 11.89 -32.17 3.73
CA ASN A 121 12.12 -33.16 2.70
C ASN A 121 13.55 -33.06 2.16
N SER A 122 14.54 -33.42 2.98
CA SER A 122 15.94 -33.64 2.57
C SER A 122 16.39 -35.05 2.88
#